data_AF-A0A2J7ZPP6-F1
#
_entry.id   AF-A0A2J7ZPP6-F1
#
_cell.length_a   1.000
_cell.length_b   1.000
_cell.length_c   1.000
_cell.angle_alpha   90.00
_cell.angle_beta   90.00
_cell.angle_gamma   90.00
#
_symmetry.space_group_name_H-M   'P 1'
#
loop_
_entity.id
_entity.type
_entity.pdbx_description
1 polymer ?
#
loop_
_entity_poly.entity_id
_entity_poly.type
_entity_poly.pdbx_seq_one_letter_code
_entity_poly.pdbx_strand_id
1 'polypeptide(L)'
;MANCETHNLPVLELEPHQICEALRCVLHTIIFNRALGYVVPKDVDSELFDITYVQCGDPGVEARVEARIADFCAAVDKRPAELHQLQLSFYETRRRQAWFGTQDERLYWEAWVVSVLVLQPDVATLQQQQQQQQHGQGQGGQYGGQPQPQQSQAQ
;
A
#
# COMPACT_ATOMS: atom_id res chain seq x y z
N MET A 1 -6.88 33.52 -11.11
CA MET A 1 -6.43 32.33 -10.37
C MET A 1 -7.69 31.55 -10.02
N ALA A 2 -7.80 30.29 -10.42
CA ALA A 2 -8.83 29.44 -9.85
C ALA A 2 -8.43 29.21 -8.38
N ASN A 3 -9.36 29.38 -7.45
CA ASN A 3 -9.12 28.98 -6.07
C ASN A 3 -9.07 27.46 -6.06
N CYS A 4 -7.86 26.88 -6.09
CA CYS A 4 -7.69 25.43 -5.99
C CYS A 4 -7.79 25.03 -4.53
N GLU A 5 -8.83 24.26 -4.18
CA GLU A 5 -8.94 23.65 -2.86
C GLU A 5 -7.91 22.53 -2.73
N THR A 6 -7.28 22.40 -1.56
CA THR A 6 -6.27 21.36 -1.31
C THR A 6 -6.61 20.62 -0.03
N HIS A 7 -6.78 19.30 -0.15
CA HIS A 7 -7.01 18.39 0.95
C HIS A 7 -5.73 17.58 1.19
N ASN A 8 -5.20 17.64 2.41
CA ASN A 8 -4.10 16.79 2.84
C ASN A 8 -4.68 15.68 3.69
N LEU A 9 -4.59 14.43 3.21
CA LEU A 9 -5.00 13.30 4.03
C LEU A 9 -3.98 13.07 5.16
N PRO A 10 -4.42 12.50 6.29
CA PRO A 10 -3.50 12.00 7.30
C PRO A 10 -2.45 11.08 6.68
N VAL A 11 -1.24 11.10 7.23
CA VAL A 11 -0.16 10.22 6.77
C VAL A 11 -0.59 8.76 6.97
N LEU A 12 -0.47 7.98 5.90
CA LEU A 12 -0.73 6.54 5.93
C LEU A 12 0.57 5.83 6.28
N GLU A 13 0.62 5.30 7.50
CA GLU A 13 1.70 4.43 7.95
C GLU A 13 1.36 2.99 7.56
N LEU A 14 2.07 2.44 6.56
CA LEU A 14 1.71 1.18 5.91
C LEU A 14 2.90 0.24 5.81
N GLU A 15 2.65 -1.06 5.95
CA GLU A 15 3.64 -2.07 5.55
C GLU A 15 3.78 -2.10 4.02
N PRO A 16 4.94 -2.51 3.46
CA PRO A 16 5.17 -2.47 2.02
C PRO A 16 4.07 -3.15 1.18
N HIS A 17 3.56 -4.29 1.66
CA HIS A 17 2.55 -5.07 0.95
C HIS A 17 1.15 -4.42 0.95
N GLN A 18 0.90 -3.47 1.86
CA GLN A 18 -0.38 -2.78 2.01
C GLN A 18 -0.50 -1.53 1.12
N ILE A 19 0.63 -0.97 0.68
CA ILE A 19 0.67 0.34 0.02
C ILE A 19 -0.23 0.38 -1.21
N CYS A 20 -0.07 -0.58 -2.11
CA CYS A 20 -0.77 -0.52 -3.38
C CYS A 20 -2.30 -0.69 -3.17
N GLU A 21 -2.75 -1.53 -2.23
CA GLU A 21 -4.17 -1.71 -1.92
C GLU A 21 -4.79 -0.49 -1.21
N ALA A 22 -4.07 0.11 -0.26
CA ALA A 22 -4.54 1.32 0.43
C ALA A 22 -4.73 2.48 -0.54
N LEU A 23 -3.78 2.65 -1.47
CA LEU A 23 -3.88 3.67 -2.51
C LEU A 23 -5.04 3.42 -3.46
N ARG A 24 -5.36 2.16 -3.82
CA ARG A 24 -6.56 1.85 -4.60
C ARG A 24 -7.82 2.31 -3.89
N CYS A 25 -7.98 1.90 -2.63
CA CYS A 25 -9.15 2.24 -1.82
C CYS A 25 -9.37 3.76 -1.77
N VAL A 26 -8.30 4.52 -1.47
CA VAL A 26 -8.36 5.98 -1.37
C VAL A 26 -8.64 6.63 -2.73
N LEU A 27 -7.87 6.28 -3.77
CA LEU A 27 -7.96 6.95 -5.07
C LEU A 27 -9.28 6.66 -5.76
N HIS A 28 -9.75 5.41 -5.76
CA HIS A 28 -11.05 5.08 -6.34
C HIS A 28 -12.20 5.75 -5.59
N THR A 29 -12.14 5.81 -4.26
CA THR A 29 -13.16 6.51 -3.47
C THR A 29 -13.21 8.00 -3.82
N ILE A 30 -12.06 8.68 -3.89
CA ILE A 30 -12.02 10.12 -4.25
C ILE A 30 -12.53 10.34 -5.67
N ILE A 31 -12.08 9.52 -6.64
CA ILE A 31 -12.50 9.63 -8.04
C ILE A 31 -14.00 9.39 -8.18
N PHE A 32 -14.55 8.36 -7.52
CA PHE A 32 -15.98 8.05 -7.56
C PHE A 32 -16.82 9.22 -7.04
N ASN A 33 -16.43 9.84 -5.93
CA ASN A 33 -17.12 11.00 -5.34
C ASN A 33 -17.00 12.30 -6.17
N ARG A 34 -16.17 12.30 -7.21
CA ARG A 34 -15.93 13.46 -8.10
C ARG A 34 -16.18 13.17 -9.57
N ALA A 35 -16.59 11.94 -9.90
CA ALA A 35 -16.89 11.57 -11.25
C ALA A 35 -18.08 12.39 -11.75
N LEU A 36 -17.91 13.03 -12.91
CA LEU A 36 -18.96 13.82 -13.55
C LEU A 36 -19.75 12.92 -14.49
N GLY A 37 -21.08 12.99 -14.41
CA GLY A 37 -21.98 12.26 -15.30
C GLY A 37 -22.30 10.84 -14.81
N TYR A 38 -22.70 9.98 -15.74
CA TYR A 38 -23.14 8.62 -15.43
C TYR A 38 -21.94 7.71 -15.20
N VAL A 39 -21.79 7.23 -13.98
CA VAL A 39 -20.89 6.13 -13.62
C VAL A 39 -21.70 4.88 -13.35
N VAL A 40 -21.11 3.71 -13.59
CA VAL A 40 -21.67 2.43 -13.13
C VAL A 40 -20.90 2.07 -11.85
N PRO A 41 -21.48 2.29 -10.66
CA PRO A 41 -20.80 1.98 -9.42
C PRO A 41 -20.50 0.49 -9.35
N LYS A 42 -19.28 0.15 -8.96
CA LYS A 42 -18.86 -1.22 -8.70
C LYS A 42 -18.27 -1.29 -7.30
N ASP A 43 -18.93 -2.05 -6.44
CA ASP A 43 -18.41 -2.37 -5.12
C ASP A 43 -17.22 -3.32 -5.25
N VAL A 44 -16.16 -3.03 -4.51
CA VAL A 44 -14.93 -3.82 -4.45
C VAL A 44 -14.56 -4.01 -3.00
N ASP A 45 -14.54 -5.27 -2.57
CA ASP A 45 -14.03 -5.65 -1.26
C ASP A 45 -12.51 -5.62 -1.31
N SER A 46 -11.90 -4.94 -0.34
CA SER A 46 -10.44 -4.86 -0.27
C SER A 46 -9.85 -6.23 0.08
N GLU A 47 -8.72 -6.57 -0.56
CA GLU A 47 -8.03 -7.84 -0.30
C GLU A 47 -7.30 -7.86 1.05
N LEU A 48 -6.98 -6.69 1.61
CA LEU A 48 -6.13 -6.56 2.81
C LEU A 48 -6.82 -5.87 3.99
N PHE A 49 -7.94 -5.19 3.76
CA PHE A 49 -8.63 -4.40 4.77
C PHE A 49 -10.09 -4.83 4.86
N ASP A 50 -10.69 -4.77 6.05
CA ASP A 50 -12.13 -5.04 6.25
C ASP A 50 -12.97 -3.83 5.83
N ILE A 51 -12.87 -3.46 4.56
CA ILE A 51 -13.58 -2.35 3.94
C ILE A 51 -14.00 -2.72 2.51
N THR A 52 -15.11 -2.13 2.07
CA THR A 52 -15.57 -2.14 0.68
C THR A 52 -15.47 -0.72 0.15
N TYR A 53 -14.84 -0.53 -1.00
CA TYR A 53 -14.77 0.76 -1.70
C TYR A 53 -15.46 0.68 -3.07
N VAL A 54 -15.74 1.84 -3.67
CA VAL A 54 -16.49 1.92 -4.93
C VAL A 54 -15.59 2.41 -6.06
N GLN A 55 -15.63 1.71 -7.18
CA GLN A 55 -15.01 2.12 -8.44
C GLN A 55 -16.07 2.73 -9.38
N CYS A 56 -15.64 3.61 -10.29
CA CYS A 56 -16.52 4.21 -11.29
C CYS A 56 -16.85 3.30 -12.48
N GLY A 57 -16.22 2.12 -12.57
CA GLY A 57 -16.44 1.14 -13.63
C GLY A 57 -15.90 1.55 -15.01
N ASP A 58 -15.06 2.59 -15.07
CA ASP A 58 -14.39 3.03 -16.30
C ASP A 58 -12.99 2.38 -16.42
N PRO A 59 -12.76 1.51 -17.43
CA PRO A 59 -11.48 0.80 -17.55
C PRO A 59 -10.28 1.72 -17.78
N GLY A 60 -10.48 2.89 -18.39
CA GLY A 60 -9.41 3.85 -18.65
C GLY A 60 -8.96 4.55 -17.38
N VAL A 61 -9.90 4.89 -16.50
CA VAL A 61 -9.63 5.39 -15.16
C VAL A 61 -8.93 4.32 -14.32
N GLU A 62 -9.45 3.09 -14.29
CA GLU A 62 -8.87 1.97 -13.55
C GLU A 62 -7.42 1.70 -13.97
N ALA A 63 -7.15 1.55 -15.27
CA ALA A 63 -5.80 1.33 -15.77
C ALA A 63 -4.83 2.48 -15.42
N ARG A 64 -5.32 3.72 -15.44
CA ARG A 64 -4.50 4.89 -15.10
C ARG A 64 -4.19 4.95 -13.60
N VAL A 65 -5.14 4.59 -12.73
CA VAL A 65 -4.92 4.50 -11.30
C VAL A 65 -3.88 3.44 -11.00
N GLU A 66 -4.04 2.21 -11.51
CA GLU A 66 -3.07 1.12 -11.30
C GLU A 66 -1.66 1.49 -11.80
N ALA A 67 -1.55 2.10 -12.98
CA ALA A 67 -0.24 2.52 -13.50
C ALA A 67 0.45 3.54 -12.57
N ARG A 68 -0.31 4.49 -12.00
CA ARG A 68 0.25 5.48 -11.06
C ARG A 68 0.58 4.89 -9.70
N ILE A 69 -0.18 3.92 -9.23
CA ILE A 69 0.14 3.16 -8.02
C ILE A 69 1.42 2.36 -8.24
N ALA A 70 1.58 1.70 -9.40
CA ALA A 70 2.80 0.97 -9.72
C ALA A 70 4.05 1.88 -9.78
N ASP A 71 3.95 3.03 -10.46
CA ASP A 71 5.01 4.05 -10.47
C ASP A 71 5.39 4.49 -9.03
N PHE A 72 4.38 4.67 -8.18
CA PHE A 72 4.56 5.08 -6.78
C PHE A 72 5.22 3.97 -5.95
N CYS A 73 4.70 2.74 -5.99
CA CYS A 73 5.26 1.60 -5.27
C CYS A 73 6.75 1.39 -5.69
N ALA A 74 7.08 1.52 -6.99
CA ALA A 74 8.47 1.45 -7.47
C ALA A 74 9.37 2.62 -6.99
N ALA A 75 8.81 3.80 -6.72
CA ALA A 75 9.54 4.91 -6.13
C ALA A 75 9.79 4.70 -4.63
N VAL A 76 8.81 4.13 -3.93
CA VAL A 76 8.90 3.73 -2.53
C VAL A 76 10.00 2.69 -2.32
N ASP A 77 10.04 1.64 -3.15
CA ASP A 77 11.02 0.56 -3.05
C ASP A 77 12.47 1.06 -3.13
N LYS A 78 12.71 2.13 -3.90
CA LYS A 78 14.05 2.72 -4.03
C LYS A 78 14.48 3.49 -2.79
N ARG A 79 13.53 4.07 -2.04
CA ARG A 79 13.77 4.97 -0.91
C ARG A 79 12.75 4.74 0.20
N PRO A 80 12.74 3.57 0.86
CA PRO A 80 11.65 3.17 1.77
C PRO A 80 11.60 3.98 3.07
N ALA A 81 12.67 4.70 3.43
CA ALA A 81 12.71 5.53 4.65
C ALA A 81 12.15 6.95 4.44
N GLU A 82 11.84 7.35 3.20
CA GLU A 82 11.29 8.67 2.90
C GLU A 82 9.77 8.70 3.05
N LEU A 83 9.22 9.88 3.36
CA LEU A 83 7.79 10.14 3.19
C LEU A 83 7.50 10.34 1.70
N HIS A 84 6.64 9.49 1.13
CA HIS A 84 6.25 9.58 -0.27
C HIS A 84 4.89 10.24 -0.42
N GLN A 85 4.71 11.03 -1.47
CA GLN A 85 3.45 11.73 -1.73
C GLN A 85 2.90 11.43 -3.12
N LEU A 86 1.61 11.12 -3.18
CA LEU A 86 0.84 10.98 -4.40
C LEU A 86 -0.26 12.05 -4.39
N GLN A 87 -0.31 12.85 -5.45
CA GLN A 87 -1.32 13.90 -5.59
C GLN A 87 -2.32 13.52 -6.69
N LEU A 88 -3.60 13.54 -6.35
CA LEU A 88 -4.69 13.48 -7.29
C LEU A 88 -5.30 14.87 -7.45
N SER A 89 -5.48 15.35 -8.68
CA SER A 89 -5.99 16.71 -8.92
C SER A 89 -7.04 16.73 -10.01
N PHE A 90 -8.07 17.54 -9.79
CA PHE A 90 -9.12 17.81 -10.74
C PHE A 90 -8.90 19.17 -11.39
N TYR A 91 -9.12 19.21 -12.71
CA TYR A 91 -8.94 20.42 -13.50
C TYR A 91 -9.95 20.48 -14.64
N GLU A 92 -10.21 21.70 -15.10
CA GLU A 92 -10.87 21.94 -16.36
C GLU A 92 -9.84 22.36 -17.42
N THR A 93 -10.00 21.89 -18.65
CA THR A 93 -9.21 22.38 -19.77
C THR A 93 -9.91 23.59 -20.37
N ARG A 94 -9.28 24.75 -20.30
CA ARG A 94 -9.76 25.99 -20.91
C ARG A 94 -8.88 26.35 -22.09
N ARG A 95 -9.48 26.40 -23.28
CA ARG A 95 -8.82 26.92 -24.48
C ARG A 95 -8.82 28.44 -24.44
N ARG A 96 -7.65 29.06 -24.47
CA ARG A 96 -7.50 30.52 -24.61
C ARG A 96 -6.96 30.87 -25.99
N GLN A 97 -7.54 31.89 -26.62
CA GLN A 97 -6.90 32.53 -27.76
C GLN A 97 -5.70 33.34 -27.25
N ALA A 98 -4.52 32.98 -27.73
CA ALA A 98 -3.33 33.77 -27.59
C ALA A 98 -3.15 34.63 -28.85
N TRP A 99 -2.36 35.69 -28.73
CA TRP A 99 -2.00 36.58 -29.84
C TRP A 99 -1.30 35.87 -31.02
N PHE A 100 -0.86 34.62 -30.83
CA PHE A 100 -0.55 33.65 -31.89
C PHE A 100 -1.07 32.26 -31.50
N GLY A 101 -2.24 31.87 -32.02
CA GLY A 101 -2.78 30.51 -31.89
C GLY A 101 -3.66 30.28 -30.66
N THR A 102 -3.91 29.00 -30.36
CA THR A 102 -4.72 28.59 -29.22
C THR A 102 -3.88 27.77 -28.26
N GLN A 103 -3.92 28.14 -26.98
CA GLN A 103 -3.25 27.42 -25.90
C GLN A 103 -4.30 26.80 -24.99
N ASP A 104 -4.16 25.51 -24.70
CA ASP A 104 -4.96 24.85 -23.68
C ASP A 104 -4.30 25.07 -22.32
N GLU A 105 -5.07 25.61 -21.38
CA GLU A 105 -4.68 25.83 -19.99
C GLU A 105 -5.46 24.87 -19.08
N ARG A 106 -4.77 24.22 -18.14
CA ARG A 106 -5.42 23.43 -17.08
C ARG A 106 -5.71 24.32 -15.88
N LEU A 107 -6.98 24.51 -15.57
CA LEU A 107 -7.44 25.23 -14.40
C LEU A 107 -7.78 24.22 -13.31
N TYR A 108 -6.81 23.99 -12.41
CA TYR A 108 -7.01 23.13 -11.25
C TYR A 108 -7.93 23.80 -10.23
N TRP A 109 -8.90 23.03 -9.74
CA TRP A 109 -9.88 23.51 -8.77
C TRP A 109 -9.92 22.68 -7.49
N GLU A 110 -9.38 21.46 -7.49
CA GLU A 110 -9.26 20.62 -6.30
C GLU A 110 -8.05 19.69 -6.40
N ALA A 111 -7.35 19.47 -5.28
CA ALA A 111 -6.25 18.54 -5.14
C ALA A 111 -6.30 17.76 -3.82
N TRP A 112 -5.98 16.48 -3.89
CA TRP A 112 -5.88 15.56 -2.75
C TRP A 112 -4.45 15.04 -2.66
N VAL A 113 -3.79 15.28 -1.53
CA VAL A 113 -2.44 14.82 -1.25
C VAL A 113 -2.51 13.62 -0.30
N VAL A 114 -2.06 12.47 -0.80
CA VAL A 114 -1.94 11.23 -0.02
C VAL A 114 -0.47 11.04 0.31
N SER A 115 -0.13 11.05 1.60
CA SER A 115 1.25 10.84 2.06
C SER A 115 1.39 9.45 2.67
N VAL A 116 2.42 8.71 2.28
CA VAL A 116 2.68 7.33 2.75
C VAL A 116 4.05 7.27 3.41
N LEU A 117 4.09 6.74 4.62
CA LEU A 117 5.30 6.36 5.33
C LEU A 117 5.36 4.83 5.44
N VAL A 118 6.48 4.25 5.02
CA VAL A 118 6.63 2.79 5.05
C VAL A 118 7.05 2.35 6.45
N LEU A 119 6.24 1.48 7.05
CA LEU A 119 6.59 0.79 8.28
C LEU A 119 7.65 -0.27 7.95
N GLN A 120 8.85 -0.07 8.47
CA GLN A 120 9.92 -1.07 8.37
C GLN A 120 9.77 -2.05 9.54
N PRO A 121 9.85 -3.37 9.30
CA PRO A 121 9.89 -4.33 10.38
C PRO A 121 11.12 -4.05 11.24
N ASP A 122 10.93 -4.01 12.57
CA ASP A 122 12.05 -3.82 13.49
C ASP A 122 13.05 -4.98 13.30
N VAL A 123 14.29 -4.62 12.97
CA VAL A 123 15.40 -5.55 12.71
C VAL A 123 15.61 -6.48 13.92
N ALA A 124 15.34 -6.01 15.13
CA ALA A 124 15.42 -6.83 16.34
C ALA A 124 14.38 -7.97 16.34
N THR A 125 13.18 -7.70 15.85
CA THR A 125 12.08 -8.67 15.77
C THR A 125 12.40 -9.78 14.75
N LEU A 126 13.02 -9.42 13.62
CA LEU A 126 13.47 -10.39 12.60
C LEU A 126 14.60 -11.31 13.11
N GLN A 127 15.56 -10.76 13.86
CA GLN A 127 16.65 -11.55 14.45
C GLN A 127 16.14 -12.52 15.51
N GLN A 128 15.17 -12.11 16.33
CA GLN A 128 14.60 -12.94 17.38
C GLN A 128 13.78 -14.11 16.81
N GLN A 129 13.03 -13.88 15.71
CA GLN A 129 12.32 -14.93 15.00
C GLN A 129 13.27 -15.96 14.36
N GLN A 130 14.39 -15.51 13.77
CA GLN A 130 15.39 -16.42 13.22
C GLN A 130 16.08 -17.27 14.30
N GLN A 131 16.36 -16.70 15.48
CA GLN A 131 16.94 -17.46 16.60
C GLN A 131 15.98 -18.51 17.16
N GLN A 132 14.69 -18.22 17.23
CA GLN A 132 13.67 -19.17 17.70
C GLN A 132 13.45 -20.33 16.72
N GLN A 133 13.51 -20.08 15.40
CA GLN A 133 13.40 -21.13 14.39
C GLN A 133 14.61 -22.09 14.38
N GLN A 134 15.81 -21.60 14.73
CA GLN A 134 17.00 -22.45 14.85
C GLN A 134 17.01 -23.33 16.11
N HIS A 135 16.44 -22.85 17.23
CA HIS A 135 16.37 -23.64 18.47
C HIS A 135 15.31 -24.77 18.44
N GLY A 136 14.33 -24.71 17.54
CA GLY A 136 13.26 -25.71 17.43
C GLY A 136 13.65 -27.03 16.74
N GLN A 137 14.80 -27.10 16.06
CA GLN A 137 15.18 -28.29 15.27
C GLN A 137 16.19 -29.23 15.96
N GLY A 138 16.67 -28.90 17.17
CA GLY A 138 17.79 -29.61 17.82
C GLY A 138 17.45 -30.70 18.85
N GLN A 139 16.18 -30.92 19.21
CA GLN A 139 15.82 -31.87 20.29
C GLN A 139 14.84 -32.94 19.81
N GLY A 140 15.37 -33.89 19.04
CA GLY A 140 14.63 -35.08 18.62
C GLY A 140 15.54 -36.30 18.54
N GLY A 141 15.91 -36.87 19.69
CA GLY A 141 16.42 -38.25 19.74
C GLY A 141 17.53 -38.51 20.73
N GLN A 142 17.19 -38.86 21.97
CA GLN A 142 17.95 -39.83 22.77
C GLN A 142 17.16 -40.27 24.01
N TYR A 143 16.36 -41.32 23.85
CA TYR A 143 15.99 -42.26 24.93
C TYR A 143 16.57 -43.60 24.46
N GLY A 144 17.34 -44.41 25.20
CA GLY A 144 17.84 -44.38 26.55
C GLY A 144 18.37 -45.81 26.78
N GLY A 145 19.69 -45.99 26.83
CA GLY A 145 20.31 -47.30 27.05
C GLY A 145 20.15 -47.76 28.50
N GLN A 146 19.58 -48.95 28.70
CA GLN A 146 19.53 -49.62 30.01
C GLN A 146 20.91 -50.20 30.38
N PRO A 147 21.42 -49.98 31.60
CA PRO A 147 22.54 -50.74 32.13
C PRO A 147 22.06 -51.99 32.89
N GLN A 148 22.66 -53.14 32.57
CA GLN A 148 22.63 -54.37 33.37
C GLN A 148 23.47 -54.22 34.65
N PRO A 149 23.03 -54.78 35.80
CA PRO A 149 23.93 -55.10 36.91
C PRO A 149 24.24 -56.61 36.99
N GLN A 150 25.53 -56.92 37.14
CA GLN A 150 26.06 -58.27 37.33
C GLN A 150 26.38 -58.52 38.81
N GLN A 151 25.73 -59.55 39.36
CA GLN A 151 26.05 -60.48 40.47
C GLN A 151 27.06 -60.12 41.59
N SER A 152 26.71 -60.44 42.85
CA SER A 152 27.55 -61.31 43.71
C SER A 152 26.86 -61.87 44.96
N GLN A 153 26.83 -63.21 45.02
CA GLN A 153 27.11 -64.15 46.13
C GLN A 153 26.48 -63.96 47.53
N ALA A 154 25.82 -65.01 48.04
CA ALA A 154 26.31 -65.78 49.20
C ALA A 154 25.40 -67.00 49.54
N GLN A 155 26.07 -68.16 49.66
CA GLN A 155 25.76 -69.42 50.37
C GLN A 155 24.62 -70.31 49.88
#